data_AF-A0A6B3G0V0-F1
#
_entry.id   AF-A0A6B3G0V0-F1
#
_cell.length_a   1.000
_cell.length_b   1.000
_cell.length_c   1.000
_cell.angle_alpha   90.00
_cell.angle_beta   90.00
_cell.angle_gamma   90.00
#
_symmetry.space_group_name_H-M   'P 1'
#
loop_
_entity.id
_entity.type
_entity.pdbx_description
1 polymer ?
#
loop_
_entity_poly.entity_id
_entity_poly.type
_entity_poly.pdbx_seq_one_letter_code
_entity_poly.pdbx_strand_id
1 'polypeptide(L)'
;MHRSAYEQMELCIQEYLPVEGPASGKGAYRVVDLGSRISGKQTRTHRALLAGHSIDYFGVDVQDGPNVDAVMKKPYRIPARSNSADVVLSGQAFEHIPFFWASMLEIAR
;
A
#
# COMPACT_ATOMS: atom_id res chain seq x y z
N MET A 1 11.00 3.71 -7.80
CA MET A 1 9.76 4.40 -8.21
C MET A 1 10.10 5.52 -9.18
N HIS A 2 9.50 5.52 -10.37
CA HIS A 2 9.65 6.61 -11.34
C HIS A 2 8.96 7.89 -10.81
N ARG A 3 9.48 9.07 -11.18
CA ARG A 3 8.98 10.37 -10.67
C ARG A 3 7.50 10.60 -11.02
N SER A 4 7.12 10.37 -12.27
CA SER A 4 5.73 10.57 -12.68
C SER A 4 4.76 9.65 -11.94
N ALA A 5 5.13 8.40 -11.68
CA ALA A 5 4.28 7.48 -10.90
C ALA A 5 4.08 7.97 -9.46
N TYR A 6 5.15 8.51 -8.85
CA TYR A 6 5.08 9.09 -7.51
C TYR A 6 4.15 10.32 -7.47
N GLU A 7 4.30 11.24 -8.42
CA GLU A 7 3.47 12.45 -8.51
C GLU A 7 2.00 12.13 -8.81
N GLN A 8 1.72 11.11 -9.64
CA GLN A 8 0.34 10.67 -9.88
C GLN A 8 -0.29 10.02 -8.64
N MET A 9 0.49 9.22 -7.89
CA MET A 9 0.00 8.67 -6.62
C MET A 9 -0.27 9.76 -5.58
N GLU A 10 0.57 10.81 -5.55
CA GLU A 10 0.35 11.99 -4.69
C GLU A 10 -1.01 12.65 -4.97
N LEU A 11 -1.35 12.84 -6.25
CA LEU A 11 -2.66 13.38 -6.64
C LEU A 11 -3.82 12.47 -6.19
N CYS A 12 -3.68 11.14 -6.32
CA CYS A 12 -4.69 10.21 -5.83
C CYS A 12 -4.88 10.29 -4.31
N ILE A 13 -3.79 10.42 -3.54
CA ILE A 13 -3.88 10.55 -2.09
C ILE A 13 -4.56 11.85 -1.71
N GLN A 14 -4.22 12.96 -2.37
CA GLN A 14 -4.84 14.27 -2.11
C GLN A 14 -6.35 14.27 -2.40
N GLU A 15 -6.78 13.61 -3.47
CA GLU A 15 -8.19 13.56 -3.88
C GLU A 15 -9.02 12.59 -3.02
N TYR A 16 -8.48 11.40 -2.74
CA TYR A 16 -9.27 10.29 -2.18
C TYR A 16 -9.02 10.03 -0.70
N LEU A 17 -8.05 10.70 -0.07
CA LEU A 17 -7.71 10.48 1.32
C LEU A 17 -7.77 11.77 2.15
N PRO A 18 -8.95 12.23 2.59
CA PRO A 18 -9.09 13.43 3.41
C PRO A 18 -8.18 13.42 4.64
N VAL A 19 -7.51 14.55 4.93
CA VAL A 19 -6.57 14.71 6.04
C VAL A 19 -7.26 14.67 7.40
N GLU A 20 -8.56 14.96 7.44
CA GLU A 20 -9.41 14.93 8.63
C GLU A 20 -9.59 13.52 9.19
N GLY A 21 -9.25 12.49 8.39
CA GLY A 21 -9.35 11.09 8.78
C GLY A 21 -10.47 10.33 8.08
N PRO A 22 -10.61 9.03 8.35
CA PRO A 22 -11.57 8.17 7.66
C PRO A 22 -13.01 8.60 7.91
N ALA A 23 -13.90 8.34 6.94
CA ALA A 23 -15.32 8.68 7.00
C ALA A 23 -16.06 8.09 8.21
N SER A 24 -15.49 7.06 8.86
CA SER A 24 -15.98 6.51 10.13
C SER A 24 -15.87 7.50 11.31
N GLY A 25 -15.09 8.57 11.15
CA GLY A 25 -14.83 9.59 12.18
C GLY A 25 -13.98 9.09 13.34
N LYS A 26 -13.36 7.89 13.23
CA LYS A 26 -12.61 7.27 14.32
C LYS A 26 -11.28 6.71 13.83
N GLY A 27 -10.19 7.18 14.44
CA GLY A 27 -8.86 6.58 14.34
C GLY A 27 -8.07 6.98 13.09
N ALA A 28 -6.98 6.24 12.87
CA ALA A 28 -6.12 6.36 11.69
C ALA A 28 -6.65 5.51 10.53
N TYR A 29 -6.37 5.90 9.29
CA TYR A 29 -6.59 5.02 8.13
C TYR A 29 -5.68 3.80 8.23
N ARG A 30 -6.26 2.61 8.08
CA ARG A 30 -5.50 1.37 7.95
C ARG A 30 -5.13 1.19 6.49
N VAL A 31 -3.86 1.40 6.19
CA VAL A 31 -3.33 1.37 4.82
C VAL A 31 -2.50 0.10 4.64
N VAL A 32 -2.83 -0.69 3.63
CA VAL A 32 -1.97 -1.80 3.18
C VAL A 32 -1.26 -1.38 1.91
N ASP A 33 0.08 -1.45 1.88
CA ASP A 33 0.87 -1.19 0.67
C ASP A 33 1.37 -2.51 0.10
N LEU A 34 0.79 -2.95 -1.02
CA LEU A 34 1.11 -4.20 -1.69
C LEU A 34 2.29 -4.02 -2.66
N GLY A 35 3.34 -4.82 -2.46
CA GLY A 35 4.59 -4.66 -3.19
C GLY A 35 5.43 -3.51 -2.61
N SER A 36 5.45 -3.37 -1.28
CA SER A 36 6.02 -2.19 -0.61
C SER A 36 7.55 -2.16 -0.60
N ARG A 37 8.22 -3.25 -0.97
CA ARG A 37 9.67 -3.37 -0.89
C ARG A 37 10.34 -2.37 -1.80
N ILE A 38 11.33 -1.65 -1.25
CA ILE A 38 12.16 -0.75 -2.05
C ILE A 38 13.60 -1.24 -2.17
N SER A 39 14.25 -0.86 -3.28
CA SER A 39 15.70 -1.04 -3.41
C SER A 39 16.45 -0.06 -2.51
N GLY A 40 17.66 -0.40 -2.08
CA GLY A 40 18.47 0.47 -1.21
C GLY A 40 18.89 1.82 -1.82
N LYS A 41 18.71 2.02 -3.13
CA LYS A 41 18.98 3.30 -3.81
C LYS A 41 17.74 4.19 -3.91
N GLN A 42 16.57 3.66 -3.61
CA GLN A 42 15.30 4.36 -3.76
C GLN A 42 14.94 5.09 -2.46
N THR A 43 14.64 6.38 -2.58
CA THR A 43 14.23 7.23 -1.44
C THR A 43 12.73 7.52 -1.42
N ARG A 44 12.03 7.29 -2.54
CA ARG A 44 10.58 7.54 -2.67
C ARG A 44 9.76 6.30 -2.31
N THR A 45 8.79 6.46 -1.42
CA THR A 45 7.85 5.41 -0.98
C THR A 45 6.43 5.98 -0.94
N HIS A 46 5.40 5.13 -1.06
CA HIS A 46 4.04 5.58 -0.79
C HIS A 46 3.87 6.05 0.66
N ARG A 47 4.57 5.41 1.61
CA ARG A 47 4.58 5.82 3.03
C ARG A 47 4.92 7.30 3.21
N ALA A 48 5.86 7.84 2.43
CA ALA A 48 6.24 9.25 2.50
C ALA A 48 5.14 10.20 2.00
N LEU A 49 4.34 9.77 1.00
CA LEU A 49 3.21 10.54 0.47
C LEU A 49 2.07 10.68 1.48
N LEU A 50 2.00 9.78 2.45
CA LEU A 50 0.98 9.79 3.48
C LEU A 50 1.35 10.67 4.69
N ALA A 51 2.47 11.39 4.63
CA ALA A 51 2.88 12.30 5.68
C ALA A 51 1.80 13.39 5.89
N GLY A 52 1.41 13.61 7.16
CA GLY A 52 0.34 14.55 7.53
C GLY A 52 -1.04 13.92 7.67
N HIS A 53 -1.24 12.67 7.22
CA HIS A 53 -2.45 11.91 7.50
C HIS A 53 -2.27 11.09 8.79
N SER A 54 -3.36 10.81 9.50
CA SER A 54 -3.36 9.83 10.58
C SER A 54 -3.45 8.42 9.96
N ILE A 55 -2.32 7.69 9.95
CA ILE A 55 -2.19 6.41 9.23
C ILE A 55 -1.63 5.31 10.13
N ASP A 56 -2.24 4.13 10.06
CA ASP A 56 -1.66 2.85 10.44
C ASP A 56 -1.22 2.15 9.14
N TYR A 57 0.08 2.20 8.83
CA TYR A 57 0.63 1.71 7.56
C TYR A 57 1.18 0.30 7.75
N PHE A 58 0.82 -0.59 6.81
CA PHE A 58 1.29 -1.96 6.76
C PHE A 58 1.81 -2.31 5.37
N GLY A 59 3.14 -2.33 5.22
CA GLY A 59 3.81 -2.69 3.98
C GLY A 59 3.97 -4.20 3.83
N VAL A 60 3.54 -4.74 2.69
CA VAL A 60 3.62 -6.18 2.40
C VAL A 60 4.31 -6.45 1.07
N ASP A 61 5.12 -7.49 1.04
CA ASP A 61 5.80 -7.92 -0.18
C ASP A 61 6.03 -9.44 -0.17
N VAL A 62 6.36 -10.03 -1.32
CA VAL A 62 6.74 -11.45 -1.43
C VAL A 62 8.18 -11.68 -0.96
N GLN A 63 8.99 -10.63 -0.83
CA GLN A 63 10.35 -10.67 -0.33
C GLN A 63 10.55 -9.69 0.83
N ASP A 64 11.41 -10.05 1.78
CA ASP A 64 11.79 -9.15 2.85
C ASP A 64 12.70 -8.01 2.35
N GLY A 65 12.73 -6.90 3.09
CA GLY A 65 13.60 -5.78 2.80
C GLY A 65 13.11 -4.43 3.35
N PRO A 66 13.77 -3.33 2.95
CA PRO A 66 13.37 -2.00 3.38
C PRO A 66 11.91 -1.70 3.02
N ASN A 67 11.19 -1.07 3.95
CA ASN A 67 9.76 -0.71 3.84
C ASN A 67 8.77 -1.89 3.84
N VAL A 68 9.21 -3.10 4.17
CA VAL A 68 8.34 -4.28 4.34
C VAL A 68 8.12 -4.52 5.83
N ASP A 69 6.85 -4.53 6.26
CA ASP A 69 6.46 -4.87 7.62
C ASP A 69 6.14 -6.37 7.76
N ALA A 70 5.62 -6.99 6.69
CA ALA A 70 5.38 -8.44 6.65
C ALA A 70 5.57 -9.08 5.26
N VAL A 71 6.15 -10.27 5.25
CA VAL A 71 6.33 -11.07 4.03
C VAL A 71 5.11 -11.95 3.76
N MET A 72 4.63 -11.95 2.52
CA MET A 72 3.59 -12.85 2.02
C MET A 72 4.12 -14.29 1.92
N LYS A 73 3.79 -15.12 2.91
CA LYS A 73 4.26 -16.52 2.98
C LYS A 73 3.65 -17.44 1.91
N LYS A 74 2.57 -17.02 1.25
CA LYS A 74 1.91 -17.75 0.17
C LYS A 74 1.56 -16.77 -0.95
N PRO A 75 1.60 -17.20 -2.23
CA PRO A 75 1.15 -16.38 -3.34
C PRO A 75 -0.27 -15.87 -3.10
N TYR A 76 -0.52 -14.60 -3.43
CA TYR A 76 -1.85 -13.99 -3.36
C TYR A 76 -2.50 -14.02 -1.96
N ARG A 77 -1.70 -14.13 -0.89
CA ARG A 77 -2.19 -14.09 0.50
C ARG A 77 -1.56 -12.94 1.25
N ILE A 78 -2.31 -11.86 1.40
CA ILE A 78 -1.90 -10.68 2.13
C ILE A 78 -2.01 -11.02 3.63
N PRO A 79 -0.96 -10.79 4.45
CA PRO A 79 -0.97 -11.08 5.89
C PRO A 79 -1.78 -10.05 6.70
N ALA A 80 -2.97 -9.68 6.22
CA ALA A 80 -3.93 -8.80 6.86
C ALA A 80 -5.29 -9.52 7.04
N ARG A 81 -6.07 -9.08 8.02
CA ARG A 81 -7.41 -9.63 8.28
C ARG A 81 -8.38 -9.24 7.14
N SER A 82 -9.46 -10.02 6.97
CA SER A 82 -10.56 -9.63 6.06
C SER A 82 -11.17 -8.32 6.50
N ASN A 83 -11.62 -7.50 5.55
CA ASN A 83 -12.34 -6.25 5.81
C ASN A 83 -11.62 -5.34 6.83
N SER A 84 -10.28 -5.31 6.79
CA SER A 84 -9.48 -4.58 7.78
C SER A 84 -8.70 -3.40 7.23
N ALA A 85 -8.53 -3.30 5.91
CA ALA A 85 -7.90 -2.16 5.27
C ALA A 85 -8.96 -1.13 4.88
N ASP A 86 -8.69 0.14 5.17
CA ASP A 86 -9.51 1.24 4.66
C ASP A 86 -9.00 1.66 3.27
N VAL A 87 -7.70 1.47 3.01
CA VAL A 87 -7.05 1.77 1.72
C VAL A 87 -6.03 0.69 1.39
N VAL A 88 -5.96 0.32 0.11
CA VAL A 88 -4.86 -0.49 -0.42
C VAL A 88 -4.11 0.33 -1.47
N LEU A 89 -2.81 0.54 -1.21
CA LEU A 89 -1.89 1.15 -2.15
C LEU A 89 -1.08 0.05 -2.86
N SER A 90 -0.77 0.28 -4.13
CA SER A 90 0.12 -0.59 -4.89
C SER A 90 0.65 0.22 -6.07
N GLY A 91 1.95 0.15 -6.31
CA GLY A 91 2.61 0.90 -7.37
C GLY A 91 3.78 0.12 -7.91
N GLN A 92 3.85 -0.02 -9.24
CA GLN A 92 4.88 -0.79 -9.93
C GLN A 92 5.04 -2.24 -9.44
N ALA A 93 3.93 -2.87 -9.05
CA ALA A 93 3.90 -4.26 -8.59
C ALA A 93 3.12 -5.16 -9.54
N PHE A 94 1.93 -4.73 -10.00
CA PHE A 94 1.02 -5.58 -10.78
C PHE A 94 1.56 -6.03 -12.13
N GLU A 95 2.45 -5.26 -12.76
CA GLU A 95 3.15 -5.66 -13.99
C GLU A 95 4.05 -6.90 -13.80
N HIS A 96 4.37 -7.22 -12.54
CA HIS A 96 5.20 -8.36 -12.15
C HIS A 96 4.39 -9.52 -11.55
N ILE A 97 3.05 -9.41 -11.46
CA ILE A 97 2.18 -10.44 -10.87
C ILE A 97 1.48 -11.23 -11.97
N PRO A 98 1.82 -12.53 -12.19
CA PRO A 98 1.26 -13.33 -13.29
C PRO A 98 -0.26 -13.45 -13.26
N PHE A 99 -0.84 -13.64 -12.07
CA PHE A 99 -2.29 -13.72 -11.87
C PHE A 99 -2.77 -12.54 -11.03
N PHE A 100 -2.63 -11.31 -11.56
CA PHE A 100 -3.00 -10.08 -10.85
C PHE A 100 -4.44 -10.08 -10.35
N TRP A 101 -5.37 -10.74 -11.07
CA TRP A 101 -6.76 -10.90 -10.63
C TRP A 101 -6.90 -11.67 -9.32
N ALA A 102 -6.02 -12.64 -9.04
CA ALA A 102 -6.02 -13.34 -7.75
C ALA A 102 -5.62 -12.40 -6.60
N SER A 103 -4.69 -11.47 -6.84
CA SER A 103 -4.40 -10.39 -5.89
C SER A 103 -5.60 -9.45 -5.72
N MET A 104 -6.34 -9.12 -6.79
CA MET A 104 -7.55 -8.30 -6.68
C MET A 104 -8.64 -8.98 -5.85
N LEU A 105 -8.81 -10.31 -5.99
CA LEU A 105 -9.74 -11.08 -5.16
C LEU A 105 -9.31 -11.10 -3.68
N GLU A 106 -8.01 -11.18 -3.40
CA GLU A 106 -7.49 -11.09 -2.03
C GLU A 106 -7.62 -9.68 -1.46
N ILE A 107 -7.51 -8.63 -2.28
CA ILE A 107 -7.75 -7.23 -1.88
C ILE A 107 -9.22 -7.02 -1.51
N ALA A 108 -10.15 -7.67 -2.22
CA ALA A 108 -11.59 -7.56 -1.98
C ALA A 108 -12.12 -8.40 -0.79
N ARG A 109 -11.24 -9.09 -0.05
CA ARG A 109 -11.59 -10.08 0.99
C ARG A 109 -11.83 -9.46 2.38
#